data_AF-A0A6S7AZP5-F1
#
_entry.id   AF-A0A6S7AZP5-F1
#
_cell.length_a   1.000
_cell.length_b   1.000
_cell.length_c   1.000
_cell.angle_alpha   90.00
_cell.angle_beta   90.00
_cell.angle_gamma   90.00
#
_symmetry.space_group_name_H-M   'P 1'
#
loop_
_entity.id
_entity.type
_entity.pdbx_description
1 polymer ?
#
loop_
_entity_poly.entity_id
_entity_poly.type
_entity_poly.pdbx_seq_one_letter_code
_entity_poly.pdbx_strand_id
1 'polypeptide(L)'
;MQSYGIAHVWAEGDIVTHAIGILLAAMSIISWTVIVLKLVQLWRVQRITQRTEAQFWNASDYTSGLQALDSVPNNPYAALASSGHDAAVHHAASAPQLRDRHDISEWVTRALKNSIDDTIARLQGGLAVVGSIGSVAPFVGLFGTVWGIYHALLSIGASGQASLDKVAGPVGEALIMTAFGLFVAIPAVLGYNMLTRGNKSFVTRLNRFAHALHALLVTGGHVGSENFGVSGNLGLNLGIGKPAGAGGMGAHGAKRGVSAAKQATSGTSGTSATSATSATH
;
A
#
# COMPACT_ATOMS: atom_id res chain seq x y z
N MET A 1 -37.06 31.23 15.02
CA MET A 1 -36.21 30.21 14.38
C MET A 1 -35.15 29.82 15.39
N GLN A 2 -35.45 28.83 16.22
CA GLN A 2 -34.51 28.37 17.25
C GLN A 2 -33.38 27.63 16.57
N SER A 3 -32.17 28.13 16.77
CA SER A 3 -30.95 27.61 16.16
C SER A 3 -30.60 26.28 16.82
N TYR A 4 -31.03 25.16 16.21
CA TYR A 4 -30.50 23.82 16.46
C TYR A 4 -29.03 23.79 16.03
N GLY A 5 -28.17 24.37 16.86
CA GLY A 5 -26.74 24.52 16.59
C GLY A 5 -25.93 23.81 17.65
N ILE A 6 -24.72 23.40 17.27
CA ILE A 6 -23.68 22.83 18.13
C ILE A 6 -23.50 23.66 19.43
N ALA A 7 -23.81 24.95 19.38
CA ALA A 7 -23.80 25.88 20.51
C ALA A 7 -24.89 25.61 21.58
N HIS A 8 -26.06 25.07 21.23
CA HIS A 8 -27.10 24.72 22.21
C HIS A 8 -26.74 23.42 22.95
N VAL A 9 -26.23 22.43 22.22
CA VAL A 9 -25.66 21.19 22.78
C VAL A 9 -24.50 21.48 23.73
N TRP A 10 -23.70 22.52 23.44
CA TRP A 10 -22.61 22.94 24.31
C TRP A 10 -23.08 23.70 25.56
N ALA A 11 -24.24 24.37 25.50
CA ALA A 11 -24.78 25.14 26.60
C ALA A 11 -25.63 24.29 27.58
N GLU A 12 -26.28 23.21 27.08
CA GLU A 12 -27.06 22.27 27.89
C GLU A 12 -26.32 20.96 28.19
N GLY A 13 -25.18 20.71 27.53
CA GLY A 13 -24.45 19.46 27.62
C GLY A 13 -23.73 19.26 28.96
N ASP A 14 -23.96 18.10 29.56
CA ASP A 14 -23.22 17.61 30.73
C ASP A 14 -21.69 17.58 30.46
N ILE A 15 -20.88 17.70 31.52
CA ILE A 15 -19.39 17.76 31.45
C ILE A 15 -18.83 16.55 30.68
N VAL A 16 -19.50 15.39 30.81
CA VAL A 16 -19.12 14.15 30.14
C VAL A 16 -19.30 14.24 28.63
N THR A 17 -20.39 14.80 28.13
CA THR A 17 -20.65 14.95 26.69
C THR A 17 -19.58 15.82 26.03
N HIS A 18 -19.20 16.91 26.70
CA HIS A 18 -18.11 17.78 26.30
C HIS A 18 -16.77 17.05 26.25
N ALA A 19 -16.44 16.28 27.29
CA ALA A 19 -15.22 15.50 27.35
C ALA A 19 -15.12 14.48 26.20
N ILE A 20 -16.22 13.78 25.88
CA ILE A 20 -16.29 12.83 24.78
C ILE A 20 -16.11 13.53 23.42
N GLY A 21 -16.77 14.68 23.22
CA GLY A 21 -16.63 15.48 22.00
C GLY A 21 -15.19 15.97 21.79
N ILE A 22 -14.55 16.48 22.85
CA ILE A 22 -13.14 16.90 22.82
C ILE A 22 -12.21 15.71 22.53
N LEU A 23 -12.46 14.55 23.15
CA LEU A 23 -11.69 13.34 22.90
C LEU A 23 -11.79 12.89 21.45
N LEU A 24 -13.00 12.84 20.88
CA LEU A 24 -13.21 12.50 19.46
C LEU A 24 -12.54 13.51 18.53
N ALA A 25 -12.61 14.81 18.85
CA ALA A 25 -11.93 15.85 18.09
C ALA A 25 -10.40 15.68 18.14
N ALA A 26 -9.83 15.41 19.32
CA ALA A 26 -8.41 15.14 19.48
C ALA A 26 -7.96 13.89 18.70
N MET A 27 -8.73 12.80 18.78
CA MET A 27 -8.50 11.59 17.99
C MET A 27 -8.51 11.87 16.48
N SER A 28 -9.44 12.71 16.01
CA SER A 28 -9.52 13.13 14.61
C SER A 28 -8.27 13.88 14.16
N ILE A 29 -7.85 14.88 14.94
CA ILE A 29 -6.66 15.70 14.63
C ILE A 29 -5.40 14.84 14.61
N ILE A 30 -5.22 13.96 15.60
CA ILE A 30 -4.08 13.03 15.66
C ILE A 30 -4.09 12.10 14.45
N SER A 31 -5.24 11.51 14.12
CA SER A 31 -5.40 10.63 12.97
C SER A 31 -5.00 11.32 11.66
N TRP A 32 -5.57 12.50 11.39
CA TRP A 32 -5.24 13.26 10.18
C TRP A 32 -3.78 13.68 10.11
N THR A 33 -3.19 14.11 11.24
CA THR A 33 -1.78 14.50 11.31
C THR A 33 -0.88 13.32 10.94
N VAL A 34 -1.11 12.14 11.54
CA VAL A 34 -0.31 10.95 11.24
C VAL A 34 -0.53 10.50 9.80
N ILE A 35 -1.76 10.49 9.30
CA ILE A 35 -2.09 10.10 7.93
C ILE A 35 -1.34 10.99 6.94
N VAL A 36 -1.43 12.32 7.07
CA VAL A 36 -0.79 13.26 6.15
C VAL A 36 0.73 13.14 6.19
N LEU A 37 1.33 13.13 7.39
CA LEU A 37 2.79 13.03 7.54
C LEU A 37 3.33 11.73 6.92
N LYS A 38 2.70 10.60 7.22
CA LYS A 38 3.12 9.29 6.70
C LYS A 38 2.83 9.13 5.22
N LEU A 39 1.74 9.71 4.71
CA LEU A 39 1.42 9.71 3.29
C LEU A 39 2.47 10.49 2.51
N VAL A 40 2.81 11.71 2.96
CA VAL A 40 3.88 12.52 2.36
C VAL A 40 5.22 11.80 2.44
N GLN A 41 5.55 11.18 3.58
CA GLN A 41 6.77 10.39 3.73
C GLN A 41 6.81 9.25 2.70
N LEU A 42 5.75 8.46 2.59
CA LEU A 42 5.68 7.34 1.64
C LEU A 42 5.77 7.82 0.19
N TRP A 43 5.08 8.90 -0.16
CA TRP A 43 5.10 9.47 -1.51
C TRP A 43 6.48 10.01 -1.87
N ARG A 44 7.13 10.70 -0.92
CA ARG A 44 8.49 11.23 -1.07
C ARG A 44 9.47 10.10 -1.29
N VAL A 45 9.44 9.10 -0.41
CA VAL A 45 10.30 7.91 -0.50
C VAL A 45 10.09 7.19 -1.84
N GLN A 46 8.86 6.92 -2.27
CA GLN A 46 8.59 6.27 -3.55
C GLN A 46 9.13 7.04 -4.76
N ARG A 47 8.98 8.38 -4.78
CA ARG A 47 9.54 9.20 -5.87
C ARG A 47 11.06 9.19 -5.88
N ILE A 48 11.68 9.21 -4.71
CA ILE A 48 13.14 9.21 -4.56
C ILE A 48 13.70 7.85 -4.98
N THR A 49 13.15 6.75 -4.45
CA THR A 49 13.57 5.39 -4.77
C THR A 49 13.75 5.16 -6.26
N GLN A 50 12.76 5.54 -7.07
CA GLN A 50 12.80 5.29 -8.51
C GLN A 50 13.97 6.00 -9.21
N ARG A 51 14.35 7.18 -8.74
CA ARG A 51 15.46 7.96 -9.31
C ARG A 51 16.81 7.45 -8.81
N THR A 52 16.89 7.23 -7.51
CA THR A 52 18.15 6.92 -6.84
C THR A 52 18.59 5.48 -7.06
N GLU A 53 17.65 4.52 -7.12
CA GLU A 53 17.95 3.14 -7.48
C GLU A 53 18.54 3.04 -8.89
N ALA A 54 17.95 3.75 -9.86
CA ALA A 54 18.50 3.82 -11.21
C ALA A 54 19.89 4.46 -11.26
N GLN A 55 20.13 5.52 -10.48
CA GLN A 55 21.44 6.16 -10.38
C GLN A 55 22.50 5.25 -9.76
N PHE A 56 22.14 4.46 -8.73
CA PHE A 56 23.04 3.50 -8.11
C PHE A 56 23.46 2.41 -9.11
N TRP A 57 22.51 1.81 -9.82
CA TRP A 57 22.81 0.73 -10.77
C TRP A 57 23.51 1.21 -12.04
N ASN A 58 23.39 2.48 -12.40
CA ASN A 58 24.09 3.08 -13.54
C ASN A 58 25.46 3.68 -13.15
N ALA A 59 25.83 3.69 -11.87
CA ALA A 59 27.13 4.19 -11.44
C ALA A 59 28.24 3.21 -11.84
N SER A 60 29.39 3.74 -12.26
CA SER A 60 30.57 2.94 -12.61
C SER A 60 31.17 2.22 -11.40
N ASP A 61 31.01 2.81 -10.21
CA ASP A 61 31.65 2.38 -8.98
C ASP A 61 30.69 2.46 -7.79
N TYR A 62 30.88 1.55 -6.83
CA TYR A 62 30.07 1.45 -5.62
C TYR A 62 30.01 2.77 -4.83
N THR A 63 31.15 3.43 -4.66
CA THR A 63 31.28 4.71 -3.93
C THR A 63 30.48 5.84 -4.61
N SER A 64 30.51 5.90 -5.95
CA SER A 64 29.73 6.86 -6.74
C SER A 64 28.23 6.58 -6.62
N GLY A 65 27.84 5.30 -6.59
CA GLY A 65 26.46 4.89 -6.32
C GLY A 65 25.99 5.28 -4.91
N LEU A 66 26.82 5.07 -3.88
CA LEU A 66 26.49 5.45 -2.50
C LEU A 66 26.36 6.97 -2.35
N GLN A 67 27.21 7.75 -3.02
CA GLN A 67 27.11 9.21 -3.02
C GLN A 67 25.80 9.70 -3.68
N ALA A 68 25.33 9.03 -4.73
CA ALA A 68 24.03 9.32 -5.32
C ALA A 68 22.88 9.01 -4.33
N LEU A 69 23.02 7.96 -3.52
CA LEU A 69 22.07 7.59 -2.46
C LEU A 69 22.03 8.59 -1.29
N ASP A 70 23.19 9.08 -0.86
CA ASP A 70 23.36 10.04 0.24
C ASP A 70 22.94 11.47 -0.11
N SER A 71 22.79 11.80 -1.39
CA SER A 71 22.27 13.11 -1.84
C SER A 71 20.86 13.41 -1.32
N VAL A 72 20.15 12.39 -0.82
CA VAL A 72 18.82 12.51 -0.24
C VAL A 72 18.87 12.26 1.28
N PRO A 73 18.47 13.25 2.10
CA PRO A 73 18.38 13.07 3.54
C PRO A 73 17.45 11.92 3.94
N ASN A 74 17.91 11.08 4.88
CA ASN A 74 17.16 9.99 5.50
C ASN A 74 16.64 8.93 4.49
N ASN A 75 17.48 8.59 3.51
CA ASN A 75 17.19 7.58 2.49
C ASN A 75 17.44 6.16 3.01
N PRO A 76 16.41 5.30 3.15
CA PRO A 76 16.61 3.93 3.64
C PRO A 76 17.49 3.06 2.73
N TYR A 77 17.57 3.38 1.43
CA TYR A 77 18.45 2.67 0.50
C TYR A 77 19.93 2.99 0.75
N ALA A 78 20.22 4.23 1.17
CA ALA A 78 21.58 4.64 1.50
C ALA A 78 22.07 3.91 2.74
N ALA A 79 21.24 3.89 3.80
CA ALA A 79 21.53 3.16 5.04
C ALA A 79 21.70 1.65 4.79
N LEU A 80 20.88 1.07 3.91
CA LEU A 80 21.00 -0.34 3.53
C LEU A 80 22.29 -0.63 2.76
N ALA A 81 22.64 0.25 1.80
CA ALA A 81 23.88 0.16 1.04
C ALA A 81 25.09 0.24 1.97
N SER A 82 25.19 1.29 2.79
CA SER A 82 26.31 1.48 3.72
C SER A 82 26.46 0.32 4.69
N SER A 83 25.36 -0.17 5.30
CA SER A 83 25.40 -1.34 6.20
C SER A 83 25.91 -2.60 5.52
N GLY A 84 25.54 -2.83 4.25
CA GLY A 84 26.06 -3.96 3.47
C GLY A 84 27.56 -3.84 3.16
N HIS A 85 28.00 -2.64 2.79
CA HIS A 85 29.41 -2.38 2.49
C HIS A 85 30.30 -2.49 3.72
N ASP A 86 29.91 -1.86 4.83
CA ASP A 86 30.64 -1.93 6.10
C ASP A 86 30.77 -3.39 6.54
N ALA A 87 29.71 -4.19 6.42
CA ALA A 87 29.75 -5.61 6.75
C ALA A 87 30.74 -6.39 5.86
N ALA A 88 30.80 -6.10 4.56
CA ALA A 88 31.73 -6.74 3.64
C ALA A 88 33.19 -6.34 3.92
N VAL A 89 33.44 -5.06 4.20
CA VAL A 89 34.78 -4.52 4.50
C VAL A 89 35.30 -5.00 5.85
N HIS A 90 34.46 -5.01 6.89
CA HIS A 90 34.83 -5.51 8.22
C HIS A 90 35.21 -7.00 8.18
N HIS A 91 34.50 -7.82 7.41
CA HIS A 91 34.86 -9.22 7.22
C HIS A 91 36.17 -9.37 6.43
N ALA A 92 36.37 -8.58 5.37
CA ALA A 92 37.61 -8.59 4.59
C ALA A 92 38.85 -8.21 5.42
N ALA A 93 38.70 -7.27 6.36
CA ALA A 93 39.77 -6.85 7.27
C ALA A 93 40.06 -7.87 8.39
N SER A 94 39.14 -8.80 8.66
CA SER A 94 39.18 -9.70 9.82
C SER A 94 39.53 -11.16 9.49
N ALA A 95 39.77 -11.52 8.21
CA ALA A 95 39.94 -12.92 7.80
C ALA A 95 41.39 -13.29 7.38
N PRO A 96 42.14 -14.09 8.17
CA PRO A 96 43.43 -14.65 7.73
C PRO A 96 43.36 -16.08 7.12
N GLN A 97 42.21 -16.75 6.99
CA GLN A 97 42.19 -18.17 6.60
C GLN A 97 41.09 -18.55 5.57
N LEU A 98 41.52 -19.28 4.53
CA LEU A 98 40.75 -19.73 3.36
C LEU A 98 39.61 -20.73 3.65
N ARG A 99 39.38 -21.10 4.93
CA ARG A 99 38.38 -22.08 5.36
C ARG A 99 37.01 -21.46 5.71
N ASP A 100 36.95 -20.12 5.83
CA ASP A 100 35.76 -19.33 6.21
C ASP A 100 35.01 -18.68 5.04
N ARG A 101 35.18 -19.16 3.80
CA ARG A 101 34.38 -18.68 2.65
C ARG A 101 32.87 -18.89 2.80
N HIS A 102 32.43 -19.58 3.87
CA HIS A 102 31.03 -19.80 4.19
C HIS A 102 30.40 -18.71 5.09
N ASP A 103 31.14 -17.69 5.58
CA ASP A 103 30.61 -16.73 6.56
C ASP A 103 30.30 -15.33 5.98
N ILE A 104 30.98 -14.87 4.92
CA ILE A 104 30.75 -13.50 4.38
C ILE A 104 29.33 -13.30 3.84
N SER A 105 28.78 -14.31 3.17
CA SER A 105 27.42 -14.26 2.62
C SER A 105 26.37 -14.16 3.73
N GLU A 106 26.57 -14.91 4.81
CA GLU A 106 25.69 -14.90 5.98
C GLU A 106 25.82 -13.58 6.75
N TRP A 107 27.04 -13.10 6.95
CA TRP A 107 27.33 -11.83 7.61
C TRP A 107 26.70 -10.64 6.89
N VAL A 108 26.88 -10.52 5.57
CA VAL A 108 26.26 -9.48 4.75
C VAL A 108 24.74 -9.62 4.77
N THR A 109 24.20 -10.84 4.64
CA THR A 109 22.74 -11.07 4.71
C THR A 109 22.18 -10.58 6.05
N ARG A 110 22.88 -10.84 7.16
CA ARG A 110 22.46 -10.45 8.50
C ARG A 110 22.49 -8.93 8.68
N ALA A 111 23.54 -8.26 8.18
CA ALA A 111 23.63 -6.81 8.21
C ALA A 111 22.52 -6.14 7.40
N LEU A 112 22.25 -6.64 6.18
CA LEU A 112 21.15 -6.15 5.34
C LEU A 112 19.78 -6.38 6.00
N LYS A 113 19.56 -7.55 6.59
CA LYS A 113 18.32 -7.87 7.30
C LYS A 113 18.10 -6.94 8.50
N ASN A 114 19.12 -6.70 9.31
CA ASN A 114 19.02 -5.77 10.44
C ASN A 114 18.64 -4.36 9.97
N SER A 115 19.26 -3.86 8.90
CA SER A 115 18.94 -2.54 8.33
C SER A 115 17.50 -2.47 7.79
N ILE A 116 17.00 -3.55 7.19
CA ILE A 116 15.60 -3.68 6.77
C ILE A 116 14.66 -3.67 7.99
N ASP A 117 14.97 -4.43 9.04
CA ASP A 117 14.15 -4.52 10.24
C ASP A 117 14.08 -3.17 10.98
N ASP A 118 15.19 -2.44 11.07
CA ASP A 118 15.23 -1.07 11.59
C ASP A 118 14.36 -0.11 10.77
N THR A 119 14.39 -0.26 9.44
CA THR A 119 13.54 0.53 8.54
C THR A 119 12.06 0.18 8.74
N ILE A 120 11.72 -1.10 8.89
CA ILE A 120 10.35 -1.56 9.17
C ILE A 120 9.85 -0.97 10.48
N ALA A 121 10.65 -1.01 11.56
CA ALA A 121 10.28 -0.46 12.86
C ALA A 121 9.95 1.04 12.77
N ARG A 122 10.76 1.81 12.03
CA ARG A 122 10.51 3.25 11.77
C ARG A 122 9.22 3.49 10.98
N LEU A 123 8.91 2.65 10.00
CA LEU A 123 7.71 2.75 9.19
C LEU A 123 6.43 2.42 9.98
N GLN A 124 6.52 1.44 10.90
CA GLN A 124 5.42 1.03 11.79
C GLN A 124 5.11 2.06 12.88
N GLY A 125 6.07 2.90 13.27
CA GLY A 125 5.87 3.94 14.27
C GLY A 125 4.69 4.87 13.92
N GLY A 126 3.78 5.07 14.87
CA GLY A 126 2.56 5.89 14.71
C GLY A 126 1.40 5.20 13.99
N LEU A 127 1.64 4.10 13.28
CA LEU A 127 0.59 3.38 12.54
C LEU A 127 -0.39 2.69 13.49
N ALA A 128 0.11 2.16 14.60
CA ALA A 128 -0.70 1.57 15.67
C ALA A 128 -1.71 2.57 16.24
N VAL A 129 -1.32 3.84 16.41
CA VAL A 129 -2.21 4.88 16.95
C VAL A 129 -3.41 5.12 16.04
N VAL A 130 -3.18 5.24 14.72
CA VAL A 130 -4.27 5.42 13.74
C VAL A 130 -5.17 4.17 13.69
N GLY A 131 -4.57 2.98 13.74
CA GLY A 131 -5.31 1.72 13.79
C GLY A 131 -6.21 1.63 15.03
N SER A 132 -5.68 1.98 16.21
CA SER A 132 -6.43 2.02 17.47
C SER A 132 -7.53 3.09 17.47
N ILE A 133 -7.26 4.28 16.96
CA ILE A 133 -8.30 5.32 16.82
C ILE A 133 -9.42 4.83 15.90
N GLY A 134 -9.08 4.19 14.78
CA GLY A 134 -10.04 3.62 13.85
C GLY A 134 -10.95 2.55 14.46
N SER A 135 -10.44 1.74 15.40
CA SER A 135 -11.25 0.72 16.08
C SER A 135 -12.01 1.24 17.30
N VAL A 136 -11.47 2.24 18.01
CA VAL A 136 -12.03 2.72 19.29
C VAL A 136 -13.00 3.89 19.12
N ALA A 137 -12.82 4.77 18.13
CA ALA A 137 -13.66 5.95 17.92
C ALA A 137 -15.18 5.65 17.78
N PRO A 138 -15.63 4.58 17.11
CA PRO A 138 -17.06 4.24 17.05
C PRO A 138 -17.64 3.93 18.43
N PHE A 139 -16.88 3.24 19.28
CA PHE A 139 -17.31 2.89 20.64
C PHE A 139 -17.33 4.11 21.56
N VAL A 140 -16.41 5.05 21.38
CA VAL A 140 -16.44 6.34 22.08
C VAL A 140 -17.69 7.14 21.69
N GLY A 141 -18.04 7.17 20.40
CA GLY A 141 -19.28 7.77 19.91
C GLY A 141 -20.52 7.11 20.51
N LEU A 142 -20.59 5.78 20.46
CA LEU A 142 -21.67 4.98 21.05
C LEU A 142 -21.83 5.27 22.55
N PHE A 143 -20.72 5.29 23.30
CA PHE A 143 -20.72 5.60 24.72
C PHE A 143 -21.34 6.98 25.00
N GLY A 144 -20.99 7.99 24.20
CA GLY A 144 -21.60 9.31 24.35
C GLY A 144 -23.10 9.34 24.06
N THR A 145 -23.60 8.48 23.16
CA THR A 145 -25.05 8.37 22.95
C THR A 145 -25.77 7.74 24.12
N VAL A 146 -25.18 6.70 24.71
CA VAL A 146 -25.72 6.03 25.90
C VAL A 146 -25.76 7.01 27.07
N TRP A 147 -24.69 7.79 27.26
CA TRP A 147 -24.64 8.81 28.30
C TRP A 147 -25.68 9.92 28.08
N GLY A 148 -25.79 10.43 26.85
CA GLY A 148 -26.74 11.49 26.51
C GLY A 148 -28.19 11.06 26.75
N ILE A 149 -28.56 9.86 26.30
CA ILE A 149 -29.91 9.31 26.53
C ILE A 149 -30.15 9.07 28.03
N TYR A 150 -29.15 8.55 28.76
CA TYR A 150 -29.27 8.35 30.21
C TYR A 150 -29.56 9.65 30.97
N HIS A 151 -28.79 10.72 30.68
CA HIS A 151 -28.98 12.02 31.32
C HIS A 151 -30.33 12.65 30.95
N ALA A 152 -30.76 12.49 29.69
CA ALA A 152 -32.07 12.95 29.24
C ALA A 152 -33.23 12.28 30.00
N LEU A 153 -33.16 10.95 30.16
CA LEU A 153 -34.19 10.19 30.88
C LEU A 153 -34.23 10.55 32.38
N LEU A 154 -33.08 10.80 33.00
CA LEU A 154 -33.00 11.29 34.38
C LEU A 154 -33.68 12.64 34.55
N SER A 155 -33.41 13.59 33.66
CA SER A 155 -34.02 14.93 33.68
C SER A 155 -35.55 14.86 33.52
N ILE A 156 -36.03 14.05 32.59
CA ILE A 156 -37.47 13.83 32.37
C ILE A 156 -38.11 13.17 33.59
N GLY A 157 -37.47 12.15 34.17
CA GLY A 157 -37.93 11.48 35.39
C GLY A 157 -38.02 12.42 36.58
N ALA A 158 -37.05 13.33 36.75
CA ALA A 158 -37.04 14.33 37.81
C ALA A 158 -38.14 15.40 37.62
N SER A 159 -38.46 15.76 36.37
CA SER A 159 -39.51 16.74 36.04
C SER A 159 -40.94 16.21 36.16
N GLY A 160 -41.12 14.87 36.20
CA GLY A 160 -42.43 14.22 36.24
C GLY A 160 -43.28 14.38 34.97
N GLN A 161 -42.77 15.05 33.93
CA GLN A 161 -43.49 15.31 32.67
C GLN A 161 -42.91 14.49 31.52
N ALA A 162 -43.41 13.27 31.35
CA ALA A 162 -43.08 12.42 30.21
C ALA A 162 -43.92 12.81 28.99
N SER A 163 -43.51 13.85 28.25
CA SER A 163 -44.07 14.17 26.94
C SER A 163 -43.08 13.83 25.83
N LEU A 164 -43.58 13.37 24.68
CA LEU A 164 -42.76 12.93 23.55
C LEU A 164 -41.84 14.06 23.05
N ASP A 165 -42.35 15.30 23.05
CA ASP A 165 -41.61 16.49 22.65
C ASP A 165 -40.39 16.76 23.55
N LYS A 166 -40.42 16.34 24.81
CA LYS A 166 -39.30 16.47 25.76
C LYS A 166 -38.24 15.38 25.58
N VAL A 167 -38.59 14.23 25.00
CA VAL A 167 -37.66 13.13 24.73
C VAL A 167 -36.97 13.29 23.37
N ALA A 168 -37.68 13.80 22.36
CA ALA A 168 -37.20 13.81 20.98
C ALA A 168 -35.91 14.63 20.77
N GLY A 169 -35.78 15.79 21.43
CA GLY A 169 -34.60 16.66 21.32
C GLY A 169 -33.32 15.97 21.83
N PRO A 170 -33.24 15.59 23.12
CA PRO A 170 -32.04 14.98 23.69
C PRO A 170 -31.62 13.66 23.01
N VAL A 171 -32.58 12.87 22.55
CA VAL A 171 -32.29 11.64 21.78
C VAL A 171 -31.64 11.98 20.44
N GLY A 172 -32.12 13.01 19.74
CA GLY A 172 -31.51 13.49 18.50
C GLY A 172 -30.07 13.98 18.71
N GLU A 173 -29.83 14.73 19.77
CA GLU A 173 -28.49 15.22 20.13
C GLU A 173 -27.52 14.08 20.46
N ALA A 174 -28.00 13.06 21.19
CA ALA A 174 -27.22 11.86 21.46
C ALA A 174 -26.78 11.17 20.15
N LEU A 175 -27.67 11.01 19.17
CA LEU A 175 -27.35 10.33 17.90
C LEU A 175 -26.22 11.02 17.10
N ILE A 176 -26.07 12.34 17.23
CA ILE A 176 -24.99 13.10 16.58
C ILE A 176 -23.62 12.61 17.05
N MET A 177 -23.48 12.20 18.32
CA MET A 177 -22.20 11.73 18.87
C MET A 177 -21.73 10.41 18.23
N THR A 178 -22.64 9.47 17.93
CA THR A 178 -22.30 8.27 17.15
C THR A 178 -21.86 8.63 15.73
N ALA A 179 -22.57 9.56 15.08
CA ALA A 179 -22.20 10.01 13.75
C ALA A 179 -20.78 10.61 13.73
N PHE A 180 -20.40 11.39 14.75
CA PHE A 180 -19.04 11.87 14.92
C PHE A 180 -18.02 10.75 15.14
N GLY A 181 -18.33 9.77 16.00
CA GLY A 181 -17.47 8.61 16.21
C GLY A 181 -17.15 7.87 14.91
N LEU A 182 -18.16 7.67 14.05
CA LEU A 182 -17.99 7.08 12.72
C LEU A 182 -17.21 7.98 11.76
N PHE A 183 -17.49 9.29 11.77
CA PHE A 183 -16.77 10.26 10.96
C PHE A 183 -15.27 10.29 11.26
N VAL A 184 -14.88 10.08 12.52
CA VAL A 184 -13.48 9.96 12.92
C VAL A 184 -12.88 8.59 12.55
N ALA A 185 -13.65 7.52 12.75
CA ALA A 185 -13.19 6.15 12.54
C ALA A 185 -12.92 5.81 11.06
N ILE A 186 -13.82 6.21 10.16
CA ILE A 186 -13.75 5.81 8.74
C ILE A 186 -12.44 6.27 8.08
N PRO A 187 -12.05 7.56 8.15
CA PRO A 187 -10.77 8.02 7.60
C PRO A 187 -9.57 7.38 8.29
N ALA A 188 -9.64 7.14 9.61
CA ALA A 188 -8.56 6.49 10.35
C ALA A 188 -8.31 5.06 9.84
N VAL A 189 -9.35 4.25 9.70
CA VAL A 189 -9.24 2.87 9.19
C VAL A 189 -8.75 2.84 7.74
N LEU A 190 -9.26 3.72 6.88
CA LEU A 190 -8.82 3.82 5.50
C LEU A 190 -7.35 4.23 5.39
N GLY A 191 -6.94 5.24 6.17
CA GLY A 191 -5.56 5.71 6.28
C GLY A 191 -4.63 4.61 6.74
N TYR A 192 -4.95 3.93 7.85
CA TYR A 192 -4.19 2.80 8.37
C TYR A 192 -3.98 1.71 7.30
N ASN A 193 -5.05 1.30 6.62
CA ASN A 193 -4.98 0.26 5.59
C ASN A 193 -4.14 0.69 4.38
N MET A 194 -4.30 1.93 3.92
CA MET A 194 -3.53 2.47 2.79
C MET A 194 -2.03 2.55 3.12
N LEU A 195 -1.69 3.10 4.29
CA LEU A 195 -0.30 3.23 4.73
C LEU A 195 0.34 1.85 4.94
N THR A 196 -0.37 0.89 5.53
CA THR A 196 0.13 -0.48 5.72
C THR A 196 0.44 -1.16 4.38
N ARG A 197 -0.46 -1.03 3.40
CA ARG A 197 -0.23 -1.55 2.03
C ARG A 197 0.96 -0.88 1.37
N GLY A 198 1.08 0.44 1.52
CA GLY A 198 2.21 1.22 1.02
C GLY A 198 3.55 0.78 1.61
N ASN A 199 3.61 0.63 2.94
CA ASN A 199 4.79 0.15 3.65
C ASN A 199 5.18 -1.26 3.20
N LYS A 200 4.22 -2.18 3.02
CA LYS A 200 4.50 -3.52 2.50
C LYS A 200 5.13 -3.47 1.11
N SER A 201 4.57 -2.66 0.20
CA SER A 201 5.14 -2.48 -1.15
C SER A 201 6.56 -1.92 -1.10
N PHE A 202 6.80 -0.95 -0.21
CA PHE A 202 8.13 -0.38 0.01
C PHE A 202 9.14 -1.41 0.51
N VAL A 203 8.80 -2.18 1.54
CA VAL A 203 9.65 -3.24 2.11
C VAL A 203 9.96 -4.31 1.06
N THR A 204 9.02 -4.68 0.20
CA THR A 204 9.29 -5.61 -0.90
C THR A 204 10.33 -5.06 -1.88
N ARG A 205 10.31 -3.77 -2.19
CA ARG A 205 11.33 -3.12 -3.04
C ARG A 205 12.69 -3.09 -2.35
N LEU A 206 12.70 -2.76 -1.05
CA LEU A 206 13.92 -2.73 -0.24
C LEU A 206 14.59 -4.11 -0.16
N ASN A 207 13.81 -5.18 0.03
CA ASN A 207 14.32 -6.56 -0.03
C ASN A 207 14.91 -6.92 -1.41
N ARG A 208 14.25 -6.50 -2.50
CA ARG A 208 14.78 -6.73 -3.86
C ARG A 208 16.13 -6.06 -4.05
N PHE A 209 16.26 -4.81 -3.59
CA PHE A 209 17.52 -4.08 -3.62
C PHE A 209 18.59 -4.76 -2.75
N ALA A 210 18.23 -5.23 -1.54
CA ALA A 210 19.14 -5.97 -0.66
C ALA A 210 19.67 -7.25 -1.31
N HIS A 211 18.81 -8.02 -2.01
CA HIS A 211 19.24 -9.21 -2.73
C HIS A 211 20.23 -8.90 -3.85
N ALA A 212 19.96 -7.84 -4.63
CA ALA A 212 20.85 -7.41 -5.69
C ALA A 212 22.20 -6.89 -5.14
N LEU A 213 22.15 -6.17 -4.01
CA LEU A 213 23.34 -5.69 -3.30
C LEU A 213 24.16 -6.84 -2.71
N HIS A 214 23.51 -7.84 -2.12
CA HIS A 214 24.16 -9.06 -1.63
C HIS A 214 24.87 -9.78 -2.77
N ALA A 215 24.21 -9.97 -3.91
CA ALA A 215 24.82 -10.57 -5.09
C ALA A 215 26.05 -9.75 -5.55
N LEU A 216 25.94 -8.42 -5.64
CA LEU A 216 27.05 -7.54 -6.02
C LEU A 216 28.25 -7.67 -5.06
N LEU A 217 28.00 -7.64 -3.75
CA LEU A 217 29.06 -7.66 -2.72
C LEU A 217 29.73 -9.02 -2.58
N VAL A 218 28.98 -10.11 -2.74
CA VAL A 218 29.49 -11.48 -2.58
C VAL A 218 30.11 -12.02 -3.87
N THR A 219 29.56 -11.68 -5.03
CA THR A 219 30.04 -12.22 -6.32
C THR A 219 30.95 -11.26 -7.09
N GLY A 220 30.98 -9.96 -6.75
CA GLY A 220 31.77 -8.94 -7.45
C GLY A 220 31.31 -8.64 -8.88
N GLY A 221 30.27 -9.32 -9.38
CA GLY A 221 29.71 -9.12 -10.70
C GLY A 221 28.48 -8.22 -10.63
N HIS A 222 28.41 -7.22 -11.51
CA HIS A 222 27.16 -6.51 -11.79
C HIS A 222 26.12 -7.54 -12.21
N VAL A 223 25.09 -7.76 -11.39
CA VAL A 223 23.88 -8.44 -11.86
C VAL A 223 23.21 -7.47 -12.82
N GLY A 224 23.55 -7.64 -14.11
CA GLY A 224 22.92 -6.91 -15.20
C GLY A 224 21.41 -6.98 -15.04
N SER A 225 20.79 -5.82 -15.19
CA SER A 225 19.36 -5.56 -15.16
C SER A 225 18.64 -6.28 -16.32
N GLU A 226 18.71 -7.60 -16.40
CA GLU A 226 17.90 -8.37 -17.33
C GLU A 226 16.50 -8.59 -16.72
N ASN A 227 15.55 -7.82 -17.25
CA ASN A 227 14.08 -7.96 -17.11
C ASN A 227 13.45 -7.74 -15.73
N PHE A 228 13.56 -6.53 -15.18
CA PHE A 228 12.62 -6.01 -14.17
C PHE A 228 11.68 -4.94 -14.74
N GLY A 229 11.14 -5.20 -15.94
CA GLY A 229 9.98 -4.47 -16.46
C GLY A 229 8.73 -4.81 -15.65
N VAL A 230 8.30 -3.90 -14.79
CA VAL A 230 6.98 -3.97 -14.15
C VAL A 230 5.93 -3.74 -15.24
N SER A 231 5.35 -4.81 -15.77
CA SER A 231 4.04 -4.75 -16.43
C SER A 231 2.99 -4.39 -15.39
N GLY A 232 2.80 -3.09 -15.18
CA GLY A 232 1.64 -2.54 -14.49
C GLY A 232 0.41 -2.64 -15.37
N ASN A 233 -0.13 -3.84 -15.57
CA ASN A 233 -1.47 -4.01 -16.08
C ASN A 233 -2.44 -3.98 -14.88
N LEU A 234 -2.93 -2.78 -14.54
CA LEU A 234 -4.20 -2.68 -13.82
C LEU A 234 -5.30 -3.16 -14.76
N GLY A 235 -5.63 -4.44 -14.68
CA GLY A 235 -6.84 -5.00 -15.27
C GLY A 235 -8.09 -4.45 -14.58
N LEU A 236 -8.48 -3.22 -14.92
CA LEU A 236 -9.87 -2.81 -14.86
C LEU A 236 -10.57 -3.39 -16.10
N ASN A 237 -11.13 -4.58 -15.93
CA ASN A 237 -12.07 -5.16 -16.86
C ASN A 237 -13.40 -4.38 -16.79
N LEU A 238 -13.48 -3.27 -17.52
CA LEU A 238 -14.74 -2.62 -17.85
C LEU A 238 -15.24 -3.23 -19.16
N GLY A 239 -16.09 -4.24 -19.02
CA GLY A 239 -16.83 -4.83 -20.13
C GLY A 239 -17.70 -3.78 -20.80
N ILE A 240 -17.26 -3.29 -21.96
CA ILE A 240 -18.11 -2.64 -22.94
C ILE A 240 -17.99 -3.44 -24.23
N GLY A 241 -19.16 -3.93 -24.67
CA GLY A 241 -19.32 -4.90 -25.75
C GLY A 241 -18.75 -4.43 -27.09
N LYS A 242 -18.19 -5.40 -27.80
CA LYS A 242 -17.76 -5.30 -29.19
C LYS A 242 -18.99 -5.51 -30.10
N PRO A 243 -19.29 -4.65 -31.08
CA PRO A 243 -20.08 -5.07 -32.22
C PRO A 243 -19.16 -5.68 -33.28
N ALA A 244 -19.65 -6.77 -33.86
CA ALA A 244 -19.04 -7.51 -34.94
C ALA A 244 -19.25 -6.85 -36.31
N GLY A 245 -18.32 -7.07 -37.24
CA GLY A 245 -18.66 -7.35 -38.64
C GLY A 245 -18.18 -6.38 -39.72
N ALA A 246 -17.78 -7.01 -40.85
CA ALA A 246 -17.43 -6.49 -42.18
C ALA A 246 -15.98 -5.93 -42.33
N GLY A 247 -15.14 -6.35 -43.27
CA GLY A 247 -15.34 -7.18 -44.46
C GLY A 247 -14.59 -6.57 -45.66
N GLY A 248 -13.44 -7.16 -46.03
CA GLY A 248 -12.97 -7.39 -47.41
C GLY A 248 -12.61 -6.25 -48.39
N MET A 249 -11.62 -6.58 -49.25
CA MET A 249 -11.14 -5.94 -50.50
C MET A 249 -10.32 -4.65 -50.34
N GLY A 250 -9.05 -4.58 -50.76
CA GLY A 250 -8.45 -4.80 -52.10
C GLY A 250 -7.89 -3.43 -52.56
N ALA A 251 -6.76 -3.21 -53.25
CA ALA A 251 -5.82 -4.01 -54.00
C ALA A 251 -4.57 -3.13 -54.32
N HIS A 252 -3.62 -3.73 -55.05
CA HIS A 252 -2.75 -3.14 -56.09
C HIS A 252 -1.27 -2.82 -55.83
N GLY A 253 -0.41 -3.40 -56.69
CA GLY A 253 0.97 -2.96 -56.97
C GLY A 253 2.04 -4.06 -56.91
N ALA A 254 1.95 -5.14 -57.68
CA ALA A 254 2.63 -5.33 -58.97
C ALA A 254 4.18 -5.37 -58.94
N LYS A 255 4.77 -6.58 -59.07
CA LYS A 255 5.96 -6.83 -59.93
C LYS A 255 5.95 -8.26 -60.49
N ARG A 256 6.10 -8.32 -61.82
CA ARG A 256 6.16 -9.49 -62.72
C ARG A 256 7.47 -10.27 -62.54
N GLY A 257 7.43 -11.61 -62.60
CA GLY A 257 7.88 -12.41 -63.75
C GLY A 257 9.30 -12.96 -63.49
N VAL A 258 9.60 -14.26 -63.54
CA VAL A 258 9.72 -15.11 -64.76
C VAL A 258 10.05 -16.56 -64.32
N SER A 259 9.64 -17.53 -65.16
CA SER A 259 10.05 -18.96 -65.28
C SER A 259 9.48 -19.96 -64.26
N ALA A 260 8.56 -20.87 -64.65
CA ALA A 260 8.76 -22.07 -65.50
C ALA A 260 9.62 -23.15 -64.79
N ALA A 261 9.30 -24.43 -64.70
CA ALA A 261 8.16 -25.25 -65.10
C ALA A 261 8.32 -26.65 -64.45
N LYS A 262 7.19 -27.37 -64.32
CA LYS A 262 7.03 -28.82 -64.60
C LYS A 262 7.62 -29.89 -63.65
N GLN A 263 6.72 -30.59 -62.94
CA GLN A 263 6.51 -32.06 -62.84
C GLN A 263 5.58 -32.32 -61.62
N ALA A 264 4.32 -32.78 -61.73
CA ALA A 264 3.82 -34.13 -62.11
C ALA A 264 4.59 -35.21 -61.33
N THR A 265 4.08 -36.12 -60.51
CA THR A 265 2.80 -36.85 -60.27
C THR A 265 3.05 -37.63 -58.96
N SER A 266 2.11 -38.00 -58.08
CA SER A 266 1.19 -39.14 -58.22
C SER A 266 0.51 -39.52 -56.87
N GLY A 267 -0.72 -40.05 -56.90
CA GLY A 267 -1.30 -41.07 -55.99
C GLY A 267 -1.81 -40.58 -54.62
N THR A 268 -3.11 -40.48 -54.28
CA THR A 268 -4.18 -41.52 -54.16
C THR A 268 -3.76 -42.60 -53.14
N SER A 269 -4.43 -42.92 -52.03
CA SER A 269 -5.85 -43.25 -51.77
C SER A 269 -6.07 -43.39 -50.25
N GLY A 270 -7.21 -42.94 -49.69
CA GLY A 270 -8.22 -43.82 -49.06
C GLY A 270 -7.94 -44.16 -47.58
N THR A 271 -8.87 -44.40 -46.65
CA THR A 271 -10.34 -44.51 -46.63
C THR A 271 -10.76 -44.59 -45.14
N SER A 272 -12.05 -44.32 -44.85
CA SER A 272 -12.89 -44.91 -43.78
C SER A 272 -12.60 -44.52 -42.31
N ALA A 273 -13.51 -43.77 -41.66
CA ALA A 273 -14.73 -44.22 -40.95
C ALA A 273 -14.45 -44.23 -39.41
N THR A 274 -15.35 -44.01 -38.45
CA THR A 274 -16.81 -44.07 -38.39
C THR A 274 -17.25 -43.37 -37.07
N SER A 275 -18.33 -42.59 -37.14
CA SER A 275 -19.48 -42.49 -36.22
C SER A 275 -19.36 -42.45 -34.67
N ALA A 276 -20.24 -41.59 -34.12
CA ALA A 276 -21.17 -41.87 -33.00
C ALA A 276 -20.61 -41.76 -31.57
N THR A 277 -21.30 -41.27 -30.53
CA THR A 277 -22.67 -40.76 -30.33
C THR A 277 -22.79 -40.26 -28.86
N SER A 278 -23.75 -39.36 -28.61
CA SER A 278 -24.42 -38.93 -27.35
C SER A 278 -24.11 -39.67 -26.02
N ALA A 279 -24.24 -39.09 -24.82
CA ALA A 279 -25.50 -38.59 -24.26
C ALA A 279 -25.32 -38.00 -22.85
N THR A 280 -26.10 -36.96 -22.57
CA THR A 280 -26.83 -36.60 -21.32
C THR A 280 -26.52 -37.35 -20.01
N HIS A 281 -26.23 -36.57 -18.96
CA HIS A 281 -27.17 -36.34 -17.83
C HIS A 281 -26.78 -35.10 -17.03
#